data_AF-A0A069AZH5-F1
#
_entry.id   AF-A0A069AZH5-F1
#
_cell.length_a   1.000
_cell.length_b   1.000
_cell.length_c   1.000
_cell.angle_alpha   90.00
_cell.angle_beta   90.00
_cell.angle_gamma   90.00
#
_symmetry.space_group_name_H-M   'P 1'
#
loop_
_entity.id
_entity.type
_entity.pdbx_description
1 polymer ?
#
loop_
_entity_poly.entity_id
_entity_poly.type
_entity_poly.pdbx_seq_one_letter_code
_entity_poly.pdbx_strand_id
1 'polypeptide(L)'
;MEKMTEARVPENGRILYVTPVVNTLIKNAKEIQRTVNIKDAGTSLNRQTTDIDTVKIIKVPSNLMKTAYDFTTGWKVGAGAKQIFMSLVHPSAIITPVSYQFSKLDEPTAVTEGKYFYFEESFEDVFILNKKADAIQFVVEGAGA
;
A
#
# COMPACT_ATOMS: atom_id res chain seq x y z
N MET A 1 -11.99 -8.72 0.02
CA MET A 1 -12.86 -7.57 0.36
C MET A 1 -13.87 -7.96 1.43
N GLU A 2 -14.57 -9.09 1.28
CA GLU A 2 -15.54 -9.61 2.25
C GLU A 2 -15.02 -9.64 3.70
N LYS A 3 -13.85 -10.25 3.94
CA LYS A 3 -13.24 -10.29 5.27
C LYS A 3 -13.01 -8.91 5.92
N MET A 4 -12.71 -7.87 5.13
CA MET A 4 -12.57 -6.49 5.67
C MET A 4 -13.92 -5.83 5.93
N THR A 5 -14.93 -6.13 5.11
CA THR A 5 -16.29 -5.64 5.30
C THR A 5 -16.94 -6.32 6.52
N GLU A 6 -16.68 -7.60 6.76
CA GLU A 6 -17.07 -8.32 7.99
C GLU A 6 -16.40 -7.74 9.24
N ALA A 7 -15.13 -7.34 9.14
CA ALA A 7 -14.38 -6.66 10.19
C ALA A 7 -14.79 -5.17 10.38
N ARG A 8 -15.82 -4.70 9.67
CA ARG A 8 -16.34 -3.32 9.71
C ARG A 8 -15.32 -2.24 9.33
N VAL A 9 -14.35 -2.60 8.48
CA VAL A 9 -13.39 -1.63 7.94
C VAL A 9 -14.10 -0.81 6.84
N PRO A 10 -14.00 0.53 6.84
CA PRO A 10 -14.61 1.36 5.80
C PRO A 10 -14.20 0.93 4.39
N GLU A 11 -15.14 1.00 3.45
CA GLU A 11 -14.91 0.68 2.04
C GLU A 11 -14.21 1.81 1.29
N ASN A 12 -14.55 3.05 1.64
CA ASN A 12 -13.93 4.24 1.07
C ASN A 12 -12.49 4.41 1.55
N GLY A 13 -11.57 4.61 0.61
CA GLY A 13 -10.16 4.89 0.90
C GLY A 13 -9.28 3.65 1.03
N ARG A 14 -9.79 2.45 0.74
CA ARG A 14 -8.96 1.25 0.62
C ARG A 14 -7.99 1.39 -0.56
N ILE A 15 -6.72 1.08 -0.32
CA ILE A 15 -5.64 1.11 -1.31
C ILE A 15 -5.22 -0.32 -1.60
N LEU A 16 -5.19 -0.69 -2.87
CA LEU A 16 -4.81 -2.01 -3.34
C LEU A 16 -3.46 -1.93 -4.06
N TYR A 17 -2.42 -2.44 -3.42
CA TYR A 17 -1.10 -2.64 -4.02
C TYR A 17 -1.07 -3.95 -4.79
N VAL A 18 -0.66 -3.89 -6.06
CA VAL A 18 -0.62 -5.05 -6.94
C VAL A 18 0.71 -5.15 -7.66
N THR A 19 1.14 -6.39 -7.89
CA THR A 19 2.26 -6.66 -8.79
C THR A 19 1.91 -6.30 -10.24
N PRO A 20 2.90 -6.08 -11.13
CA PRO A 20 2.66 -5.71 -12.53
C PRO A 20 1.81 -6.76 -13.26
N VAL A 21 2.04 -8.04 -12.99
CA VAL A 21 1.33 -9.18 -13.59
C VAL A 21 -0.15 -9.13 -13.22
N VAL A 22 -0.45 -8.96 -11.92
CA VAL A 22 -1.82 -8.89 -11.43
C VAL A 22 -2.52 -7.61 -11.92
N ASN A 23 -1.80 -6.48 -12.02
CA ASN A 23 -2.36 -5.26 -12.58
C ASN A 23 -2.83 -5.45 -14.03
N THR A 24 -2.02 -6.11 -14.86
CA THR A 24 -2.41 -6.44 -16.24
C THR A 24 -3.62 -7.36 -16.28
N LEU A 25 -3.67 -8.36 -15.39
CA LEU A 25 -4.83 -9.26 -15.26
C LEU A 25 -6.12 -8.48 -14.92
N ILE A 26 -6.06 -7.56 -13.95
CA ILE A 26 -7.19 -6.73 -13.54
C ILE A 26 -7.65 -5.83 -14.70
N LYS A 27 -6.71 -5.22 -15.44
CA LYS A 27 -7.04 -4.40 -16.61
C LYS A 27 -7.73 -5.20 -17.72
N ASN A 28 -7.18 -6.36 -18.07
CA ASN A 28 -7.76 -7.24 -19.08
C ASN A 28 -9.17 -7.71 -18.67
N ALA A 29 -9.38 -8.05 -17.39
CA ALA A 29 -10.69 -8.41 -16.87
C ALA A 29 -11.70 -7.26 -16.99
N LYS A 30 -11.30 -6.02 -16.69
CA LYS A 30 -12.14 -4.83 -16.87
C LYS A 30 -12.52 -4.62 -18.34
N GLU A 31 -11.59 -4.81 -19.27
CA GLU A 31 -11.86 -4.68 -20.71
C GLU A 31 -12.84 -5.73 -21.23
N ILE A 32 -12.65 -7.01 -20.84
CA ILE A 32 -13.56 -8.10 -21.20
C ILE A 32 -14.97 -7.78 -20.69
N GLN A 33 -15.11 -7.37 -19.43
CA GLN A 33 -16.41 -7.03 -18.87
C GLN A 33 -17.07 -5.86 -19.61
N ARG A 34 -16.30 -4.84 -20.00
CA ARG A 34 -16.81 -3.72 -20.81
C ARG A 34 -17.35 -4.19 -22.16
N THR A 35 -16.70 -5.17 -22.80
CA THR A 35 -17.18 -5.72 -24.07
C THR A 35 -18.42 -6.62 -23.93
N VAL A 36 -18.57 -7.33 -22.80
CA VAL A 36 -19.76 -8.15 -22.51
C VAL A 36 -20.99 -7.25 -22.25
N ASN A 37 -20.82 -6.15 -21.50
CA ASN A 37 -21.90 -5.18 -21.24
C ASN A 37 -22.48 -4.52 -22.51
N ILE A 38 -21.74 -4.48 -23.62
CA ILE A 38 -22.23 -3.92 -24.89
C ILE A 38 -23.06 -4.95 -25.68
N LYS A 39 -22.86 -6.26 -25.43
CA LYS A 39 -23.57 -7.34 -26.13
C LYS A 39 -24.85 -7.76 -25.41
N ASP A 40 -24.88 -7.68 -24.08
CA ASP A 40 -26.05 -8.03 -23.28
C ASP A 40 -26.71 -6.78 -22.70
N ALA A 41 -27.76 -6.29 -23.39
CA ALA A 41 -28.70 -5.29 -22.87
C ALA A 41 -29.60 -5.90 -21.75
N GLY A 42 -28.98 -6.49 -20.73
CA GLY A 42 -29.62 -7.26 -19.67
C GLY A 42 -29.14 -6.84 -18.29
N THR A 43 -30.04 -6.22 -17.55
CA THR A 43 -29.89 -5.45 -16.30
C THR A 43 -29.48 -6.27 -15.06
N SER A 44 -28.42 -7.09 -15.12
CA SER A 44 -27.98 -7.89 -13.94
C SER A 44 -26.46 -7.93 -13.71
N LEU A 45 -25.63 -7.50 -14.68
CA LEU A 45 -24.16 -7.55 -14.58
C LEU A 45 -23.52 -6.25 -14.07
N ASN A 46 -24.27 -5.38 -13.39
CA ASN A 46 -23.76 -4.08 -12.90
C ASN A 46 -23.21 -4.13 -11.46
N ARG A 47 -23.34 -5.26 -10.75
CA ARG A 47 -23.05 -5.33 -9.30
C ARG A 47 -21.62 -5.78 -8.96
N GLN A 48 -20.87 -6.40 -9.87
CA GLN A 48 -19.48 -6.82 -9.61
C GLN A 48 -18.43 -5.72 -9.88
N THR A 49 -18.79 -4.64 -10.59
CA THR A 49 -17.84 -3.58 -10.98
C THR A 49 -17.65 -2.50 -9.91
N THR A 50 -18.63 -2.30 -9.02
CA THR A 50 -18.60 -1.21 -8.04
C THR A 50 -17.46 -1.35 -7.04
N ASP A 51 -17.10 -2.57 -6.64
CA ASP A 51 -16.17 -2.79 -5.52
C ASP A 51 -14.69 -2.69 -5.91
N ILE A 52 -14.33 -3.06 -7.14
CA ILE A 52 -12.95 -2.93 -7.65
C ILE A 52 -12.64 -1.50 -8.09
N ASP A 53 -13.63 -0.74 -8.55
CA ASP A 53 -13.44 0.67 -8.90
C ASP A 53 -13.38 1.60 -7.67
N THR A 54 -13.94 1.17 -6.53
CA THR A 54 -13.90 1.97 -5.29
C THR A 54 -12.51 1.98 -4.63
N VAL A 55 -11.60 1.09 -5.04
CA VAL A 55 -10.24 0.99 -4.47
C VAL A 55 -9.18 1.66 -5.33
N LYS A 56 -8.24 2.36 -4.69
CA LYS A 56 -7.10 2.96 -5.40
C LYS A 56 -6.05 1.90 -5.69
N ILE A 57 -5.87 1.55 -6.96
CA ILE A 57 -4.88 0.54 -7.39
C ILE A 57 -3.51 1.18 -7.59
N ILE A 58 -2.50 0.67 -6.89
CA ILE A 58 -1.10 1.11 -7.00
C ILE A 58 -0.25 -0.05 -7.49
N LYS A 59 0.51 0.17 -8.56
CA LYS A 59 1.43 -0.82 -9.12
C LYS A 59 2.74 -0.81 -8.35
N VAL A 60 3.14 -1.95 -7.80
CA VAL A 60 4.41 -2.13 -7.10
C VAL A 60 5.27 -3.15 -7.87
N PRO A 61 6.55 -2.87 -8.13
CA PRO A 61 7.47 -3.85 -8.71
C PRO A 61 7.58 -5.14 -7.88
N SER A 62 7.56 -6.31 -8.55
CA SER A 62 7.52 -7.61 -7.86
C SER A 62 8.76 -7.90 -7.00
N ASN A 63 9.91 -7.33 -7.36
CA ASN A 63 11.16 -7.43 -6.61
C ASN A 63 11.10 -6.74 -5.24
N LEU A 64 10.26 -5.71 -5.10
CA LEU A 64 10.08 -4.94 -3.87
C LEU A 64 8.91 -5.44 -3.02
N MET A 65 8.11 -6.39 -3.53
CA MET A 65 6.89 -6.85 -2.88
C MET A 65 7.04 -8.30 -2.39
N LYS A 66 7.86 -8.49 -1.34
CA LYS A 66 8.13 -9.79 -0.70
C LYS A 66 7.71 -9.80 0.77
N THR A 67 7.48 -10.99 1.33
CA THR A 67 7.03 -11.15 2.73
C THR A 67 8.11 -10.92 3.78
N ALA A 68 9.38 -11.07 3.42
CA ALA A 68 10.49 -10.98 4.36
C ALA A 68 11.69 -10.29 3.71
N TYR A 69 12.31 -9.40 4.47
CA TYR A 69 13.53 -8.69 4.11
C TYR A 69 14.52 -8.76 5.26
N ASP A 70 15.79 -8.90 4.91
CA ASP A 70 16.93 -8.77 5.82
C ASP A 70 17.51 -7.36 5.63
N PHE A 71 17.59 -6.61 6.73
CA PHE A 71 18.10 -5.24 6.79
C PHE A 71 19.48 -5.14 7.47
N THR A 72 20.14 -6.27 7.73
CA THR A 72 21.44 -6.31 8.44
C THR A 72 22.55 -5.62 7.63
N THR A 73 22.54 -5.73 6.30
CA THR A 73 23.47 -5.02 5.39
C THR A 73 22.75 -4.56 4.13
N GLY A 74 22.14 -3.38 4.19
CA GLY A 74 21.26 -2.87 3.13
C GLY A 74 19.94 -3.65 3.06
N TRP A 75 19.22 -3.53 1.96
CA TRP A 75 17.98 -4.29 1.75
C TRP A 75 18.26 -5.56 0.95
N LYS A 76 18.01 -6.73 1.55
CA LYS A 76 18.10 -8.03 0.88
C LYS A 76 16.83 -8.82 1.09
N VAL A 77 16.47 -9.64 0.12
CA VAL A 77 15.32 -10.56 0.25
C VAL A 77 15.67 -11.62 1.29
N GLY A 78 14.82 -11.78 2.30
CA GLY A 78 15.04 -12.74 3.37
C GLY A 78 14.98 -14.18 2.90
N ALA A 79 15.66 -15.10 3.58
CA ALA A 79 15.56 -16.52 3.31
C ALA A 79 14.11 -16.99 3.48
N GLY A 80 13.53 -17.61 2.45
CA GLY A 80 12.14 -18.07 2.46
C GLY A 80 11.10 -16.98 2.17
N ALA A 81 11.50 -15.80 1.69
CA ALA A 81 10.57 -14.75 1.31
C ALA A 81 9.68 -15.19 0.14
N LYS A 82 8.36 -15.09 0.34
CA LYS A 82 7.35 -15.41 -0.66
C LYS A 82 6.95 -14.17 -1.45
N GLN A 83 6.49 -14.36 -2.68
CA GLN A 83 5.92 -13.25 -3.45
C GLN A 83 4.58 -12.83 -2.85
N ILE A 84 4.40 -11.52 -2.63
CA ILE A 84 3.06 -10.96 -2.40
C ILE A 84 2.52 -10.52 -3.75
N PHE A 85 1.33 -10.99 -4.12
CA PHE A 85 0.67 -10.68 -5.38
C PHE A 85 -0.24 -9.46 -5.27
N MET A 86 -0.96 -9.37 -4.15
CA MET A 86 -1.89 -8.29 -3.83
C MET A 86 -1.80 -7.95 -2.34
N SER A 87 -1.84 -6.67 -2.01
CA SER A 87 -1.96 -6.17 -0.64
C SER A 87 -3.03 -5.11 -0.59
N LEU A 88 -4.07 -5.34 0.22
CA LEU A 88 -5.18 -4.43 0.42
C LEU A 88 -5.03 -3.78 1.79
N VAL A 89 -4.98 -2.46 1.82
CA VAL A 89 -4.64 -1.68 3.01
C VAL A 89 -5.62 -0.53 3.16
N HIS A 90 -6.14 -0.34 4.37
CA HIS A 90 -6.85 0.89 4.71
C HIS A 90 -5.95 1.83 5.54
N PRO A 91 -5.75 3.11 5.12
CA PRO A 91 -4.86 4.05 5.81
C PRO A 91 -5.15 4.26 7.30
N SER A 92 -6.39 4.05 7.76
CA SER A 92 -6.75 4.21 9.19
C SER A 92 -6.09 3.21 10.15
N ALA A 93 -5.44 2.17 9.62
CA ALA A 93 -4.68 1.18 10.39
C ALA A 93 -3.18 1.49 10.47
N ILE A 94 -2.70 2.42 9.64
CA ILE A 94 -1.30 2.85 9.59
C ILE A 94 -1.17 4.18 10.31
N ILE A 95 -0.18 4.29 11.19
CA ILE A 95 0.22 5.55 11.82
C ILE A 95 1.67 5.80 11.47
N THR A 96 1.97 7.02 11.02
CA THR A 96 3.33 7.49 10.75
C THR A 96 3.68 8.58 11.75
N PRO A 97 4.11 8.24 12.98
CA PRO A 97 4.61 9.23 13.92
C PRO A 97 5.94 9.79 13.42
N VAL A 98 6.08 11.11 13.53
CA VAL A 98 7.35 11.81 13.31
C VAL A 98 7.84 12.26 14.68
N SER A 99 9.04 11.82 15.07
CA SER A 99 9.69 12.25 16.29
C SER A 99 10.87 13.15 15.94
N TYR A 100 10.79 14.42 16.35
CA TYR A 100 11.89 15.36 16.21
C TYR A 100 12.85 15.17 17.37
N GLN A 101 14.08 14.71 17.09
CA GLN A 101 15.12 14.60 18.10
C GLN A 101 15.77 15.96 18.33
N PHE A 102 15.92 16.77 17.28
CA PHE A 102 16.60 18.04 17.36
C PHE A 102 16.10 18.99 16.27
N SER A 103 15.76 20.23 16.67
CA SER A 103 15.53 21.34 15.74
C SER A 103 16.12 22.58 16.38
N LYS A 104 17.24 23.08 15.84
CA LYS A 104 17.90 24.30 16.33
C LYS A 104 18.39 25.15 15.18
N LEU A 105 18.38 26.45 15.44
CA LEU A 105 18.89 27.49 14.55
C LEU A 105 20.19 28.02 15.15
N ASP A 106 21.27 27.99 14.38
CA ASP A 106 22.55 28.55 14.79
C ASP A 106 22.67 30.01 14.32
N GLU A 107 23.38 30.81 15.11
CA GLU A 107 23.54 32.24 14.84
C GLU A 107 24.35 32.47 13.55
N PRO A 108 24.13 33.60 12.86
CA PRO A 108 24.78 33.83 11.57
C PRO A 108 26.30 33.92 11.72
N THR A 109 27.03 33.09 10.97
CA THR A 109 28.50 33.11 10.95
C THR A 109 29.01 33.55 9.57
N ALA A 110 30.28 33.98 9.50
CA ALA A 110 30.91 34.31 8.22
C ALA A 110 30.94 33.12 7.24
N VAL A 111 30.89 31.88 7.77
CA VAL A 111 30.84 30.64 7.00
C VAL A 111 29.49 30.47 6.28
N THR A 112 28.41 31.02 6.83
CA THR A 112 27.05 30.95 6.26
C THR A 112 26.64 32.23 5.53
N GLU A 113 27.59 33.12 5.22
CA GLU A 113 27.35 34.44 4.61
C GLU A 113 26.35 35.30 5.39
N GLY A 114 26.32 35.17 6.73
CA GLY A 114 25.38 35.93 7.57
C GLY A 114 23.93 35.41 7.51
N LYS A 115 23.70 34.18 7.03
CA LYS A 115 22.40 33.50 7.11
C LYS A 115 22.33 32.58 8.33
N TYR A 116 21.14 32.45 8.89
CA TYR A 116 20.86 31.48 9.95
C TYR A 116 20.99 30.05 9.42
N PHE A 117 21.60 29.17 10.22
CA PHE A 117 21.76 27.76 9.84
C PHE A 117 20.75 26.90 10.59
N TYR A 118 19.93 26.15 9.84
CA TYR A 118 18.92 25.27 10.40
C TYR A 118 19.43 23.83 10.43
N PHE A 119 19.42 23.21 11.61
CA PHE A 119 19.70 21.79 11.78
C PHE A 119 18.45 21.07 12.28
N GLU A 120 18.07 20.01 11.59
CA GLU A 120 17.00 19.11 12.00
C GLU A 120 17.47 17.66 11.98
N GLU A 121 17.13 16.93 13.03
CA GLU A 121 17.21 15.48 13.08
C GLU A 121 15.83 14.94 13.48
N SER A 122 15.18 14.24 12.55
CA SER A 122 13.87 13.63 12.73
C SER A 122 13.91 12.13 12.42
N PHE A 123 13.17 11.36 13.21
CA PHE A 123 12.94 9.94 13.01
C PHE A 123 11.51 9.72 12.56
N GLU A 124 11.36 9.03 11.45
CA GLU A 124 10.07 8.65 10.89
C GLU A 124 10.00 7.12 10.85
N ASP A 125 8.89 6.56 11.32
CA ASP A 125 8.64 5.12 11.20
C ASP A 125 7.14 4.88 10.93
N VAL A 126 6.79 3.66 10.53
CA VAL A 126 5.44 3.26 10.16
C VAL A 126 4.96 2.17 11.11
N PHE A 127 3.98 2.51 11.94
CA PHE A 127 3.37 1.58 12.88
C PHE A 127 2.00 1.11 12.43
N ILE A 128 1.69 -0.15 12.72
CA ILE A 128 0.36 -0.72 12.54
C ILE A 128 -0.32 -0.81 13.91
N LEU A 129 -1.55 -0.30 14.00
CA LEU A 129 -2.36 -0.52 15.19
C LEU A 129 -2.79 -1.98 15.26
N ASN A 130 -2.31 -2.73 16.25
CA ASN A 130 -2.64 -4.15 16.43
C ASN A 130 -4.16 -4.43 16.40
N LYS A 131 -4.98 -3.54 17.00
CA LYS A 131 -6.45 -3.66 17.01
C LYS A 131 -7.13 -3.34 15.67
N LYS A 132 -6.38 -2.85 14.68
CA LYS A 132 -6.84 -2.56 13.32
C LYS A 132 -6.07 -3.37 12.27
N ALA A 133 -5.33 -4.40 12.68
CA ALA A 133 -4.55 -5.24 11.77
C ALA A 133 -5.44 -5.91 10.70
N ASP A 134 -6.71 -6.20 11.02
CA ASP A 134 -7.70 -6.76 10.10
C ASP A 134 -7.97 -5.88 8.86
N ALA A 135 -7.56 -4.61 8.90
CA ALA A 135 -7.65 -3.68 7.79
C ALA A 135 -6.52 -3.83 6.75
N ILE A 136 -5.64 -4.82 6.94
CA ILE A 136 -4.52 -5.14 6.06
C ILE A 136 -4.68 -6.61 5.65
N GLN A 137 -4.77 -6.87 4.34
CA GLN A 137 -4.87 -8.21 3.80
C GLN A 137 -3.86 -8.45 2.69
N PHE A 138 -3.24 -9.64 2.70
CA PHE A 138 -2.23 -10.02 1.74
C PHE A 138 -2.64 -11.29 1.00
N VAL A 139 -2.34 -11.32 -0.30
CA VAL A 139 -2.36 -12.53 -1.11
C VAL A 139 -0.91 -12.91 -1.39
N VAL A 140 -0.47 -14.03 -0.83
CA VAL A 140 0.92 -14.49 -0.85
C VAL A 140 1.01 -15.80 -1.63
N GLU A 141 2.13 -15.98 -2.33
CA GLU A 141 2.48 -17.23 -3.01
C GLU A 141 2.44 -18.44 -2.06
N GLY A 142 1.68 -19.47 -2.46
CA GLY A 142 1.48 -20.68 -1.67
C GLY A 142 0.44 -20.56 -0.54
N ALA A 143 -0.26 -19.44 -0.40
CA ALA A 143 -1.51 -19.37 0.37
C ALA A 143 -2.68 -19.80 -0.52
N GLY A 144 -2.69 -21.07 -0.90
CA GLY A 144 -3.76 -21.71 -1.67
C GLY A 144 -4.27 -22.94 -0.90
N ALA A 145 -5.54 -22.85 -0.50
CA ALA A 145 -6.32 -23.73 0.38
C ALA A 145 -6.00 -23.62 1.88
#